data_AF-A0A7S2VPG8-F1
#
_entry.id   AF-A0A7S2VPG8-F1
#
_cell.length_a   1.000
_cell.length_b   1.000
_cell.length_c   1.000
_cell.angle_alpha   90.00
_cell.angle_beta   90.00
_cell.angle_gamma   90.00
#
_symmetry.space_group_name_H-M   'P 1'
#
loop_
_entity.id
_entity.type
_entity.pdbx_description
1 polymer ?
#
loop_
_entity_poly.entity_id
_entity_poly.type
_entity_poly.pdbx_seq_one_letter_code
_entity_poly.pdbx_strand_id
1 'polypeptide(L)'
;SGEVPRYTGIVDCGARILKEQGMKRFWDGNFTNCIRYFPTQAFNLAFKDTFKKMFPKYNPKTEFPMFFAANLVSGGMAAAGSLTIVYPLDYARTRLASDVGSGKKSFSGLGDCIVKTMKGPGGFLALYTGFGVSVVGIVGYRGLQLGCFDTITGLNPYKKDKGILGAVTTFAAAQTAITIGAGATYPFDTVRRRLQMQSEKPVEEHLYKGTMDCFKKVAAEEGLVAGLYKGFLANVVRSIGGALVLVFYDRAKTYLGV
;
A
#
# COMPACT_ATOMS: atom_id res chain seq x y z
N SER A 1 9.75 -26.60 12.24
CA SER A 1 10.39 -26.14 13.50
C SER A 1 9.53 -25.04 14.10
N GLY A 2 9.00 -25.25 15.31
CA GLY A 2 8.38 -24.25 16.19
C GLY A 2 7.37 -23.31 15.53
N GLU A 3 6.10 -23.70 15.45
CA GLU A 3 5.03 -22.77 15.06
C GLU A 3 4.93 -21.63 16.06
N VAL A 4 5.49 -20.47 15.70
CA VAL A 4 5.32 -19.25 16.47
C VAL A 4 3.82 -18.96 16.53
N PRO A 5 3.21 -18.86 17.73
CA PRO A 5 1.76 -18.69 17.85
C PRO A 5 1.34 -17.41 17.13
N ARG A 6 0.22 -17.49 16.39
CA ARG A 6 -0.34 -16.36 15.65
C ARG A 6 -0.61 -15.19 16.59
N TYR A 7 -0.28 -13.97 16.14
CA TYR A 7 -0.59 -12.76 16.90
C TYR A 7 -2.10 -12.60 17.07
N THR A 8 -2.52 -12.24 18.29
CA THR A 8 -3.95 -12.04 18.63
C THR A 8 -4.44 -10.63 18.30
N GLY A 9 -3.53 -9.66 18.19
CA GLY A 9 -3.85 -8.28 17.88
C GLY A 9 -2.63 -7.37 17.74
N ILE A 10 -2.89 -6.07 17.58
CA ILE A 10 -1.83 -5.05 17.38
C ILE A 10 -0.92 -4.94 18.62
N VAL A 11 -1.52 -4.89 19.81
CA VAL A 11 -0.78 -4.74 21.08
C VAL A 11 0.06 -5.99 21.36
N ASP A 12 -0.52 -7.18 21.20
CA ASP A 12 0.20 -8.46 21.33
C ASP A 12 1.38 -8.55 20.35
N CYS A 13 1.15 -8.24 19.07
CA CYS A 13 2.20 -8.21 18.05
C CYS A 13 3.34 -7.25 18.42
N GLY A 14 3.02 -6.02 18.81
CA GLY A 14 4.03 -5.04 19.21
C GLY A 14 4.82 -5.45 20.45
N ALA A 15 4.12 -5.92 21.50
CA ALA A 15 4.76 -6.35 22.74
C ALA A 15 5.68 -7.56 22.51
N ARG A 16 5.24 -8.53 21.72
CA ARG A 16 6.04 -9.73 21.40
C ARG A 16 7.23 -9.41 20.52
N ILE A 17 7.08 -8.58 19.49
CA ILE A 17 8.23 -8.15 18.66
C ILE A 17 9.27 -7.43 19.54
N LEU A 18 8.82 -6.52 20.42
CA LEU A 18 9.72 -5.80 21.32
C LEU A 18 10.47 -6.75 22.28
N LYS A 19 9.77 -7.74 22.83
CA LYS A 19 10.31 -8.71 23.79
C LYS A 19 11.20 -9.77 23.14
N GLU A 20 10.76 -10.34 22.02
CA GLU A 20 11.40 -11.51 21.38
C GLU A 20 12.53 -11.11 20.43
N GLN A 21 12.41 -9.95 19.76
CA GLN A 21 13.29 -9.59 18.64
C GLN A 21 13.92 -8.20 18.76
N GLY A 22 13.45 -7.39 19.72
CA GLY A 22 14.01 -6.08 20.06
C GLY A 22 13.50 -4.92 19.18
N MET A 23 13.75 -3.70 19.65
CA MET A 23 13.22 -2.46 19.07
C MET A 23 13.60 -2.31 17.58
N LYS A 24 14.83 -2.63 17.17
CA LYS A 24 15.30 -2.44 15.78
C LYS A 24 14.40 -3.10 14.72
N ARG A 25 13.65 -4.15 15.09
CA ARG A 25 12.78 -4.91 14.19
C ARG A 25 11.56 -4.16 13.69
N PHE A 26 11.10 -3.14 14.39
CA PHE A 26 10.04 -2.26 13.89
C PHE A 26 10.43 -1.50 12.61
N TRP A 27 11.72 -1.43 12.29
CA TRP A 27 12.26 -0.78 11.10
C TRP A 27 12.71 -1.74 9.99
N ASP A 28 12.45 -3.06 10.14
CA ASP A 28 12.77 -4.02 9.08
C ASP A 28 12.02 -3.67 7.78
N GLY A 29 12.77 -3.61 6.68
CA GLY A 29 12.26 -3.17 5.37
C GLY A 29 12.07 -1.65 5.21
N ASN A 30 12.31 -0.82 6.23
CA ASN A 30 12.16 0.64 6.10
C ASN A 30 13.23 1.26 5.16
N PHE A 31 14.44 0.70 5.11
CA PHE A 31 15.45 1.13 4.14
C PHE A 31 14.94 1.01 2.70
N THR A 32 14.31 -0.12 2.37
CA THR A 32 13.67 -0.33 1.07
C THR A 32 12.55 0.68 0.81
N ASN A 33 11.78 1.05 1.84
CA ASN A 33 10.76 2.09 1.73
C ASN A 33 11.35 3.45 1.34
N CYS A 34 12.46 3.85 1.97
CA CYS A 34 13.16 5.10 1.66
C CYS A 34 13.67 5.11 0.22
N ILE A 35 14.37 4.05 -0.21
CA ILE A 35 14.86 3.94 -1.58
C ILE A 35 13.71 3.99 -2.57
N ARG A 36 12.63 3.25 -2.32
CA ARG A 36 11.47 3.16 -3.21
C ARG A 36 10.84 4.51 -3.52
N TYR A 37 10.87 5.46 -2.58
CA TYR A 37 10.23 6.76 -2.77
C TYR A 37 10.78 7.49 -4.01
N PHE A 38 12.10 7.52 -4.20
CA PHE A 38 12.75 8.21 -5.31
C PHE A 38 12.29 7.72 -6.70
N PRO A 39 12.44 6.44 -7.08
CA PRO A 39 12.02 5.96 -8.38
C PRO A 39 10.49 6.03 -8.54
N THR A 40 9.70 5.81 -7.47
CA THR A 40 8.25 5.96 -7.56
C THR A 40 7.88 7.38 -7.97
N GLN A 41 8.49 8.42 -7.37
CA GLN A 41 8.20 9.80 -7.76
C GLN A 41 8.71 10.15 -9.15
N ALA A 42 9.94 9.73 -9.50
CA ALA A 42 10.52 9.98 -10.81
C ALA A 42 9.65 9.40 -11.94
N PHE A 43 9.26 8.13 -11.82
CA PHE A 43 8.45 7.47 -12.84
C PHE A 43 7.00 7.92 -12.83
N ASN A 44 6.42 8.24 -11.66
CA ASN A 44 5.07 8.80 -11.62
C ASN A 44 5.04 10.16 -12.35
N LEU A 45 6.04 11.03 -12.15
CA LEU A 45 6.13 12.30 -12.87
C LEU A 45 6.28 12.08 -14.39
N ALA A 46 7.20 11.20 -14.80
CA ALA A 46 7.44 10.91 -16.22
C ALA A 46 6.22 10.31 -16.92
N PHE A 47 5.51 9.39 -16.25
CA PHE A 47 4.39 8.68 -16.84
C PHE A 47 3.08 9.45 -16.75
N LYS A 48 2.82 10.19 -15.67
CA LYS A 48 1.54 10.89 -15.48
C LYS A 48 1.25 11.86 -16.63
N ASP A 49 2.21 12.67 -17.03
CA ASP A 49 2.00 13.63 -18.12
C ASP A 49 1.92 12.95 -19.49
N THR A 50 2.70 11.88 -19.69
CA THR A 50 2.69 11.09 -20.92
C THR A 50 1.35 10.38 -21.13
N PHE A 51 0.86 9.64 -20.12
CA PHE A 51 -0.43 8.96 -20.19
C PHE A 51 -1.59 9.94 -20.25
N LYS A 52 -1.55 11.05 -19.51
CA LYS A 52 -2.63 12.04 -19.54
C LYS A 52 -2.78 12.71 -20.91
N LYS A 53 -1.68 12.91 -21.67
CA LYS A 53 -1.71 13.45 -23.03
C LYS A 53 -2.35 12.50 -24.06
N MET A 54 -2.43 11.20 -23.77
CA MET A 54 -3.06 10.23 -24.67
C MET A 54 -4.60 10.23 -24.58
N PHE A 55 -5.18 10.88 -23.57
CA PHE A 55 -6.63 11.00 -23.43
C PHE A 55 -7.12 12.38 -23.88
N PRO A 56 -8.33 12.48 -24.46
CA PRO A 56 -8.94 13.77 -24.76
C PRO A 56 -9.12 14.63 -23.51
N LYS A 57 -9.09 15.96 -23.69
CA LYS A 57 -9.40 16.92 -22.62
C LYS A 57 -10.91 17.03 -22.50
N TYR A 58 -11.46 16.44 -21.44
CA TYR A 58 -12.87 16.58 -21.09
C TYR A 58 -13.09 17.74 -20.14
N ASN A 59 -14.24 18.42 -20.26
CA ASN A 59 -14.58 19.50 -19.35
C ASN A 59 -15.12 18.93 -18.02
N PRO A 60 -14.52 19.26 -16.86
CA PRO A 60 -14.94 18.73 -15.56
C PRO A 60 -16.39 19.06 -15.17
N LYS A 61 -16.97 20.13 -15.73
CA LYS A 61 -18.32 20.62 -15.36
C LYS A 61 -19.43 20.07 -16.26
N THR A 62 -19.16 19.87 -17.55
CA THR A 62 -20.17 19.42 -18.53
C THR A 62 -20.04 17.93 -18.84
N GLU A 63 -18.84 17.35 -18.70
CA GLU A 63 -18.52 15.97 -19.08
C GLU A 63 -17.84 15.22 -17.93
N PHE A 64 -18.33 15.41 -16.70
CA PHE A 64 -17.73 14.84 -15.50
C PHE A 64 -17.45 13.33 -15.59
N PRO A 65 -18.37 12.46 -16.10
CA PRO A 65 -18.09 11.02 -16.19
C PRO A 65 -16.89 10.70 -17.07
N MET A 66 -16.76 11.36 -18.22
CA MET A 66 -15.65 11.16 -19.15
C MET A 66 -14.35 11.75 -18.61
N PHE A 67 -14.42 12.92 -17.98
CA PHE A 67 -13.30 13.50 -17.26
C PHE A 67 -12.78 12.58 -16.15
N PHE A 68 -13.69 12.04 -15.34
CA PHE A 68 -13.34 11.14 -14.24
C PHE A 68 -12.74 9.83 -14.78
N ALA A 69 -13.37 9.21 -15.78
CA ALA A 69 -12.88 7.99 -16.41
C ALA A 69 -11.48 8.19 -17.03
N ALA A 70 -11.26 9.28 -17.77
CA ALA A 70 -9.97 9.59 -18.38
C ALA A 70 -8.87 9.80 -17.33
N ASN A 71 -9.15 10.52 -16.24
CA ASN A 71 -8.18 10.69 -15.14
C ASN A 71 -7.93 9.37 -14.40
N LEU A 72 -8.94 8.53 -14.23
CA LEU A 72 -8.81 7.24 -13.56
C LEU A 72 -7.96 6.27 -14.39
N VAL A 73 -8.23 6.16 -15.70
CA VAL A 73 -7.47 5.28 -16.61
C VAL A 73 -6.05 5.81 -16.80
N SER A 74 -5.86 7.10 -17.08
CA SER A 74 -4.51 7.68 -17.22
C SER A 74 -3.69 7.55 -15.93
N GLY A 75 -4.30 7.79 -14.77
CA GLY A 75 -3.68 7.59 -13.47
C GLY A 75 -3.35 6.12 -13.20
N GLY A 76 -4.24 5.21 -13.58
CA GLY A 76 -4.04 3.76 -13.49
C GLY A 76 -2.90 3.25 -14.37
N MET A 77 -2.82 3.72 -15.62
CA MET A 77 -1.73 3.39 -16.54
C MET A 77 -0.39 3.93 -16.04
N ALA A 78 -0.35 5.18 -15.56
CA ALA A 78 0.85 5.75 -14.96
C ALA A 78 1.31 4.97 -13.72
N ALA A 79 0.37 4.56 -12.87
CA ALA A 79 0.66 3.72 -11.71
C ALA A 79 1.16 2.33 -12.11
N ALA A 80 0.53 1.68 -13.09
CA ALA A 80 0.97 0.39 -13.61
C ALA A 80 2.37 0.46 -14.23
N GLY A 81 2.64 1.47 -15.06
CA GLY A 81 3.95 1.69 -15.65
C GLY A 81 5.04 1.94 -14.60
N SER A 82 4.75 2.77 -13.59
CA SER A 82 5.66 2.99 -12.46
C SER A 82 5.93 1.68 -11.70
N LEU A 83 4.86 0.92 -11.39
CA LEU A 83 4.98 -0.36 -10.71
C LEU A 83 5.80 -1.37 -11.52
N THR A 84 5.74 -1.41 -12.85
CA THR A 84 6.58 -2.32 -13.64
C THR A 84 8.06 -2.18 -13.29
N ILE A 85 8.51 -1.00 -12.86
CA ILE A 85 9.89 -0.74 -12.46
C ILE A 85 10.08 -0.91 -10.94
N VAL A 86 9.16 -0.40 -10.12
CA VAL A 86 9.34 -0.35 -8.66
C VAL A 86 8.81 -1.58 -7.91
N TYR A 87 8.06 -2.48 -8.57
CA TYR A 87 7.43 -3.62 -7.92
C TYR A 87 8.40 -4.56 -7.20
N PRO A 88 9.62 -4.85 -7.72
CA PRO A 88 10.62 -5.64 -6.98
C PRO A 88 10.98 -5.05 -5.60
N LEU A 89 11.02 -3.71 -5.49
CA LEU A 89 11.28 -3.04 -4.20
C LEU A 89 10.08 -3.18 -3.25
N ASP A 90 8.86 -3.09 -3.77
CA ASP A 90 7.63 -3.34 -3.01
C ASP A 90 7.56 -4.77 -2.49
N TYR A 91 7.90 -5.73 -3.34
CA TYR A 91 7.99 -7.14 -2.99
C TYR A 91 9.00 -7.34 -1.85
N ALA A 92 10.23 -6.88 -2.04
CA ALA A 92 11.30 -7.06 -1.05
C ALA A 92 10.99 -6.37 0.27
N ARG A 93 10.38 -5.17 0.26
CA ARG A 93 9.89 -4.52 1.49
C ARG A 93 8.93 -5.42 2.26
N THR A 94 7.95 -6.00 1.56
CA THR A 94 6.92 -6.86 2.17
C THR A 94 7.55 -8.08 2.79
N ARG A 95 8.44 -8.73 2.05
CA ARG A 95 9.15 -9.93 2.47
C ARG A 95 10.08 -9.69 3.65
N LEU A 96 10.79 -8.57 3.68
CA LEU A 96 11.64 -8.20 4.81
C LEU A 96 10.80 -7.86 6.06
N ALA A 97 9.65 -7.20 5.89
CA ALA A 97 8.77 -6.87 7.00
C ALA A 97 8.05 -8.10 7.60
N SER A 98 7.89 -9.17 6.80
CA SER A 98 7.28 -10.42 7.24
C SER A 98 8.29 -11.46 7.72
N ASP A 99 9.59 -11.21 7.60
CA ASP A 99 10.69 -12.05 8.11
C ASP A 99 10.88 -11.86 9.63
N VAL A 100 9.78 -12.09 10.37
CA VAL A 100 9.66 -11.97 11.82
C VAL A 100 9.80 -13.34 12.49
N GLY A 101 10.91 -14.03 12.22
CA GLY A 101 11.28 -15.26 12.93
C GLY A 101 12.28 -14.97 14.06
N SER A 102 12.13 -15.65 15.19
CA SER A 102 13.13 -15.73 16.27
C SER A 102 14.36 -16.62 15.90
N GLY A 103 14.38 -17.17 14.68
CA GLY A 103 15.49 -17.96 14.11
C GLY A 103 16.40 -17.19 13.14
N LYS A 104 17.08 -17.93 12.23
CA LYS A 104 17.89 -17.35 11.15
C LYS A 104 16.99 -16.49 10.24
N LYS A 105 17.36 -15.22 10.02
CA LYS A 105 16.73 -14.36 9.02
C LYS A 105 16.69 -15.07 7.66
N SER A 106 15.53 -15.12 7.03
CA SER A 106 15.38 -15.63 5.66
C SER A 106 16.18 -14.74 4.70
N PHE A 107 16.24 -13.43 4.99
CA PHE A 107 16.93 -12.44 4.18
C PHE A 107 17.86 -11.54 5.00
N SER A 108 19.09 -11.33 4.51
CA SER A 108 20.04 -10.40 5.12
C SER A 108 19.72 -8.92 4.79
N GLY A 109 18.99 -8.67 3.70
CA GLY A 109 18.58 -7.34 3.27
C GLY A 109 17.89 -7.32 1.92
N LEU A 110 17.73 -6.11 1.35
CA LEU A 110 17.03 -5.87 0.08
C LEU A 110 17.65 -6.66 -1.09
N GLY A 111 18.96 -6.56 -1.29
CA GLY A 111 19.65 -7.22 -2.40
C GLY A 111 19.58 -8.75 -2.28
N ASP A 112 19.81 -9.28 -1.09
CA ASP A 112 19.70 -10.72 -0.81
C ASP A 112 18.28 -11.24 -1.06
N CYS A 113 17.26 -10.49 -0.65
CA CYS A 113 15.86 -10.83 -0.93
C CYS A 113 15.58 -10.91 -2.43
N ILE A 114 15.96 -9.88 -3.19
CA ILE A 114 15.74 -9.86 -4.64
C ILE A 114 16.48 -11.01 -5.32
N VAL A 115 17.76 -11.21 -5.01
CA VAL A 115 18.59 -12.24 -5.66
C VAL A 115 18.12 -13.65 -5.31
N LYS A 116 17.79 -13.94 -4.05
CA LYS A 116 17.27 -15.25 -3.64
C LYS A 116 15.94 -15.56 -4.30
N THR A 117 15.03 -14.58 -4.35
CA THR A 117 13.74 -14.78 -5.03
C THR A 117 13.92 -15.00 -6.53
N MET A 118 14.82 -14.25 -7.18
CA MET A 118 15.11 -14.42 -8.62
C MET A 118 15.77 -15.76 -8.96
N LYS A 119 16.61 -16.28 -8.07
CA LYS A 119 17.22 -17.61 -8.21
C LYS A 119 16.28 -18.75 -7.81
N GLY A 120 15.13 -18.41 -7.25
CA GLY A 120 14.10 -19.35 -6.85
C GLY A 120 13.34 -19.95 -8.04
N PRO A 121 12.41 -20.86 -7.76
CA PRO A 121 11.69 -21.63 -8.77
C PRO A 121 10.81 -20.78 -9.71
N GLY A 122 10.34 -19.62 -9.25
CA GLY A 122 9.56 -18.68 -10.08
C GLY A 122 10.40 -17.69 -10.89
N GLY A 123 11.74 -17.76 -10.79
CA GLY A 123 12.65 -16.89 -11.52
C GLY A 123 12.41 -15.40 -11.27
N PHE A 124 12.67 -14.58 -12.30
CA PHE A 124 12.44 -13.13 -12.24
C PHE A 124 10.96 -12.75 -12.02
N LEU A 125 10.02 -13.52 -12.60
CA LEU A 125 8.59 -13.23 -12.50
C LEU A 125 8.05 -13.42 -11.07
N ALA A 126 8.73 -14.18 -10.22
CA ALA A 126 8.40 -14.32 -8.80
C ALA A 126 8.32 -12.97 -8.08
N LEU A 127 9.17 -12.01 -8.45
CA LEU A 127 9.17 -10.66 -7.87
C LEU A 127 7.88 -9.89 -8.19
N TYR A 128 7.21 -10.22 -9.30
CA TYR A 128 5.99 -9.58 -9.79
C TYR A 128 4.71 -10.29 -9.36
N THR A 129 4.82 -11.27 -8.46
CA THR A 129 3.67 -11.99 -7.93
C THR A 129 2.68 -11.02 -7.26
N GLY A 130 1.42 -11.05 -7.70
CA GLY A 130 0.39 -10.14 -7.21
C GLY A 130 0.37 -8.77 -7.90
N PHE A 131 1.07 -8.59 -9.02
CA PHE A 131 1.09 -7.33 -9.77
C PHE A 131 -0.30 -6.89 -10.23
N GLY A 132 -1.05 -7.79 -10.90
CA GLY A 132 -2.38 -7.44 -11.43
C GLY A 132 -3.37 -6.98 -10.36
N VAL A 133 -3.43 -7.69 -9.22
CA VAL A 133 -4.30 -7.30 -8.09
C VAL A 133 -3.85 -5.98 -7.45
N SER A 134 -2.55 -5.68 -7.47
CA SER A 134 -2.03 -4.39 -7.01
C SER A 134 -2.48 -3.23 -7.90
N VAL A 135 -2.51 -3.42 -9.23
CA VAL A 135 -2.94 -2.37 -10.17
C VAL A 135 -4.42 -2.06 -9.96
N VAL A 136 -5.27 -3.10 -9.91
CA VAL A 136 -6.71 -2.94 -9.64
C VAL A 136 -6.94 -2.25 -8.28
N GLY A 137 -6.20 -2.66 -7.25
CA GLY A 137 -6.27 -2.05 -5.93
C GLY A 137 -5.91 -0.57 -5.92
N ILE A 138 -4.85 -0.15 -6.63
CA ILE A 138 -4.45 1.27 -6.68
C ILE A 138 -5.47 2.12 -7.45
N VAL A 139 -5.97 1.62 -8.57
CA VAL A 139 -6.98 2.33 -9.37
C VAL A 139 -8.25 2.53 -8.54
N GLY A 140 -8.75 1.47 -7.90
CA GLY A 140 -9.91 1.56 -7.02
C GLY A 140 -9.68 2.50 -5.83
N TYR A 141 -8.50 2.42 -5.20
CA TYR A 141 -8.14 3.23 -4.05
C TYR A 141 -8.14 4.71 -4.42
N ARG A 142 -7.48 5.08 -5.53
CA ARG A 142 -7.37 6.47 -5.99
C ARG A 142 -8.72 7.02 -6.44
N GLY A 143 -9.51 6.23 -7.16
CA GLY A 143 -10.85 6.63 -7.59
C GLY A 143 -11.77 6.95 -6.41
N LEU A 144 -11.83 6.05 -5.43
CA LEU A 144 -12.64 6.24 -4.22
C LEU A 144 -12.09 7.34 -3.33
N GLN A 145 -10.77 7.41 -3.14
CA GLN A 145 -10.14 8.45 -2.33
C GLN A 145 -10.48 9.84 -2.87
N LEU A 146 -10.30 10.08 -4.18
CA LEU A 146 -10.59 11.39 -4.78
C LEU A 146 -12.08 11.71 -4.74
N GLY A 147 -12.94 10.76 -5.15
CA GLY A 147 -14.39 10.97 -5.14
C GLY A 147 -14.96 11.24 -3.75
N CYS A 148 -14.54 10.47 -2.74
CA CYS A 148 -14.94 10.70 -1.36
C CYS A 148 -14.37 12.01 -0.81
N PHE A 149 -13.11 12.34 -1.11
CA PHE A 149 -12.50 13.58 -0.62
C PHE A 149 -13.22 14.82 -1.15
N ASP A 150 -13.50 14.86 -2.46
CA ASP A 150 -14.20 15.99 -3.09
C ASP A 150 -15.63 16.12 -2.54
N THR A 151 -16.33 15.00 -2.33
CA THR A 151 -17.68 14.98 -1.76
C THR A 151 -17.68 15.49 -0.32
N ILE A 152 -16.81 14.94 0.55
CA ILE A 152 -16.77 15.31 1.97
C ILE A 152 -16.32 16.76 2.13
N THR A 153 -15.32 17.21 1.36
CA THR A 153 -14.86 18.61 1.40
C THR A 153 -15.91 19.57 0.82
N GLY A 154 -16.68 19.12 -0.17
CA GLY A 154 -17.82 19.88 -0.73
C GLY A 154 -18.89 20.17 0.32
N LEU A 155 -19.18 19.19 1.18
CA LEU A 155 -20.12 19.27 2.29
C LEU A 155 -19.56 19.99 3.54
N ASN A 156 -18.24 20.21 3.62
CA ASN A 156 -17.62 20.87 4.76
C ASN A 156 -17.98 22.38 4.79
N PRO A 157 -18.72 22.86 5.80
CA PRO A 157 -19.07 24.27 5.92
C PRO A 157 -17.85 25.17 6.20
N TYR A 158 -16.76 24.61 6.75
CA TYR A 158 -15.54 25.34 7.12
C TYR A 158 -14.46 25.30 6.04
N LYS A 159 -14.76 24.88 4.81
CA LYS A 159 -13.75 24.72 3.74
C LYS A 159 -12.98 25.99 3.35
N LYS A 160 -13.52 27.18 3.65
CA LYS A 160 -12.88 28.47 3.38
C LYS A 160 -12.17 29.06 4.61
N ASP A 161 -12.32 28.42 5.76
CA ASP A 161 -11.68 28.86 6.99
C ASP A 161 -10.18 28.54 6.91
N LYS A 162 -9.34 29.55 7.13
CA LYS A 162 -7.88 29.42 7.17
C LYS A 162 -7.35 29.19 8.58
N GLY A 163 -8.21 29.21 9.59
CA GLY A 163 -7.89 28.92 10.97
C GLY A 163 -7.72 27.42 11.25
N ILE A 164 -7.46 27.11 12.52
CA ILE A 164 -7.26 25.74 13.02
C ILE A 164 -8.48 24.85 12.70
N LEU A 165 -9.70 25.41 12.77
CA LEU A 165 -10.93 24.67 12.51
C LEU A 165 -11.04 24.23 11.04
N GLY A 166 -10.69 25.10 10.09
CA GLY A 166 -10.58 24.73 8.67
C GLY A 166 -9.54 23.64 8.42
N ALA A 167 -8.37 23.72 9.06
CA ALA A 167 -7.32 22.72 8.95
C ALA A 167 -7.75 21.35 9.52
N VAL A 168 -8.35 21.32 10.72
CA VAL A 168 -8.83 20.10 11.37
C VAL A 168 -9.95 19.44 10.57
N THR A 169 -10.91 20.22 10.07
CA THR A 169 -12.03 19.69 9.28
C THR A 169 -11.55 19.15 7.93
N THR A 170 -10.58 19.81 7.28
CA THR A 170 -9.96 19.33 6.04
C THR A 170 -9.14 18.05 6.28
N PHE A 171 -8.40 17.98 7.39
CA PHE A 171 -7.68 16.77 7.79
C PHE A 171 -8.65 15.60 8.05
N ALA A 172 -9.75 15.85 8.77
CA ALA A 172 -10.77 14.84 9.04
C ALA A 172 -11.44 14.36 7.73
N ALA A 173 -11.70 15.26 6.78
CA ALA A 173 -12.21 14.92 5.46
C ALA A 173 -11.22 14.04 4.68
N ALA A 174 -9.95 14.43 4.64
CA ALA A 174 -8.87 13.67 4.00
C ALA A 174 -8.73 12.27 4.62
N GLN A 175 -8.69 12.17 5.95
CA GLN A 175 -8.51 10.90 6.64
C GLN A 175 -9.72 9.98 6.47
N THR A 176 -10.93 10.53 6.46
CA THR A 176 -12.15 9.76 6.17
C THR A 176 -12.12 9.21 4.75
N ALA A 177 -11.79 10.04 3.76
CA ALA A 177 -11.67 9.60 2.36
C ALA A 177 -10.60 8.53 2.16
N ILE A 178 -9.44 8.68 2.82
CA ILE A 178 -8.37 7.65 2.81
C ILE A 178 -8.87 6.35 3.43
N THR A 179 -9.60 6.42 4.54
CA THR A 179 -10.11 5.22 5.25
C THR A 179 -11.16 4.48 4.43
N ILE A 180 -12.07 5.20 3.77
CA ILE A 180 -13.07 4.61 2.87
C ILE A 180 -12.39 3.95 1.68
N GLY A 181 -11.49 4.66 1.00
CA GLY A 181 -10.75 4.11 -0.14
C GLY A 181 -9.93 2.89 0.27
N ALA A 182 -9.21 2.98 1.40
CA ALA A 182 -8.44 1.86 1.93
C ALA A 182 -9.33 0.68 2.28
N GLY A 183 -10.49 0.91 2.91
CA GLY A 183 -11.44 -0.14 3.29
C GLY A 183 -11.94 -0.90 2.06
N ALA A 184 -12.42 -0.19 1.05
CA ALA A 184 -12.92 -0.81 -0.17
C ALA A 184 -11.85 -1.63 -0.92
N THR A 185 -10.59 -1.20 -0.88
CA THR A 185 -9.51 -1.89 -1.60
C THR A 185 -8.65 -2.81 -0.75
N TYR A 186 -8.89 -2.89 0.56
CA TYR A 186 -8.10 -3.70 1.48
C TYR A 186 -8.06 -5.19 1.10
N PRO A 187 -9.17 -5.81 0.64
CA PRO A 187 -9.14 -7.19 0.15
C PRO A 187 -8.08 -7.44 -0.93
N PHE A 188 -7.89 -6.48 -1.85
CA PHE A 188 -6.89 -6.58 -2.90
C PHE A 188 -5.47 -6.50 -2.35
N ASP A 189 -5.21 -5.64 -1.34
CA ASP A 189 -3.89 -5.61 -0.69
C ASP A 189 -3.63 -6.92 0.07
N THR A 190 -4.60 -7.45 0.81
CA THR A 190 -4.46 -8.73 1.50
C THR A 190 -4.10 -9.87 0.55
N VAL A 191 -4.83 -10.01 -0.56
CA VAL A 191 -4.52 -11.01 -1.59
C VAL A 191 -3.15 -10.78 -2.21
N ARG A 192 -2.79 -9.53 -2.53
CA ARG A 192 -1.45 -9.17 -3.03
C ARG A 192 -0.37 -9.67 -2.07
N ARG A 193 -0.44 -9.31 -0.78
CA ARG A 193 0.59 -9.68 0.21
C ARG A 193 0.69 -11.19 0.35
N ARG A 194 -0.43 -11.91 0.42
CA ARG A 194 -0.45 -13.38 0.51
C ARG A 194 0.21 -14.05 -0.68
N LEU A 195 -0.06 -13.58 -1.89
CA LEU A 195 0.61 -14.09 -3.09
C LEU A 195 2.12 -13.82 -3.05
N GLN A 196 2.55 -12.62 -2.62
CA GLN A 196 3.98 -12.31 -2.46
C GLN A 196 4.66 -13.21 -1.41
N MET A 197 3.91 -13.65 -0.39
CA MET A 197 4.45 -14.50 0.68
C MET A 197 4.81 -15.93 0.23
N GLN A 198 4.26 -16.43 -0.87
CA GLN A 198 4.56 -17.78 -1.37
C GLN A 198 5.59 -17.81 -2.50
N SER A 199 5.96 -16.65 -3.08
CA SER A 199 6.80 -16.60 -4.30
C SER A 199 8.20 -17.20 -4.17
N GLU A 200 8.70 -17.35 -2.96
CA GLU A 200 10.00 -17.98 -2.65
C GLU A 200 9.92 -19.51 -2.51
N LYS A 201 8.71 -20.06 -2.32
CA LYS A 201 8.50 -21.48 -2.11
C LYS A 201 8.49 -22.23 -3.45
N PRO A 202 8.84 -23.53 -3.47
CA PRO A 202 8.57 -24.41 -4.60
C PRO A 202 7.11 -24.30 -5.05
N VAL A 203 6.87 -24.38 -6.37
CA VAL A 203 5.51 -24.27 -6.94
C VAL A 203 4.56 -25.32 -6.34
N GLU A 204 5.10 -26.49 -5.98
CA GLU A 204 4.38 -27.59 -5.32
C GLU A 204 3.88 -27.21 -3.91
N GLU A 205 4.56 -26.28 -3.23
CA GLU A 205 4.19 -25.78 -1.90
C GLU A 205 3.35 -24.49 -1.95
N HIS A 206 2.98 -24.03 -3.15
CA HIS A 206 2.14 -22.83 -3.29
C HIS A 206 0.73 -23.13 -2.80
N LEU A 207 0.32 -22.40 -1.75
CA LEU A 207 -1.04 -22.49 -1.21
C LEU A 207 -2.08 -21.92 -2.19
N TYR A 208 -1.67 -20.98 -3.04
CA TYR A 208 -2.55 -20.27 -3.95
C TYR A 208 -2.07 -20.41 -5.40
N LYS A 209 -2.97 -20.85 -6.29
CA LYS A 209 -2.67 -20.95 -7.74
C LYS A 209 -2.72 -19.61 -8.47
N GLY A 210 -3.29 -18.58 -7.85
CA GLY A 210 -3.42 -17.25 -8.41
C GLY A 210 -4.33 -16.36 -7.58
N THR A 211 -4.62 -15.15 -8.07
CA THR A 211 -5.42 -14.14 -7.35
C THR A 211 -6.82 -14.62 -6.96
N MET A 212 -7.53 -15.23 -7.91
CA MET A 212 -8.91 -15.67 -7.67
C MET A 212 -8.96 -16.88 -6.72
N ASP A 213 -8.02 -17.81 -6.84
CA ASP A 213 -7.86 -18.95 -5.93
C ASP A 213 -7.53 -18.48 -4.52
N CYS A 214 -6.61 -17.51 -4.39
CA CYS A 214 -6.27 -16.89 -3.11
C CYS A 214 -7.47 -16.23 -2.45
N PHE A 215 -8.23 -15.42 -3.19
CA PHE A 215 -9.43 -14.77 -2.68
C PHE A 215 -10.46 -15.80 -2.19
N LYS A 216 -10.76 -16.83 -3.00
CA LYS A 216 -11.75 -17.87 -2.66
C LYS A 216 -11.33 -18.67 -1.43
N LYS A 217 -10.08 -19.11 -1.36
CA LYS A 217 -9.57 -19.88 -0.20
C LYS A 217 -9.58 -19.05 1.07
N VAL A 218 -9.11 -17.80 1.01
CA VAL A 218 -9.13 -16.91 2.19
C VAL A 218 -10.56 -16.65 2.65
N ALA A 219 -11.48 -16.39 1.72
CA ALA A 219 -12.89 -16.17 2.06
C ALA A 219 -13.57 -17.42 2.65
N ALA A 220 -13.22 -18.61 2.16
CA ALA A 220 -13.79 -19.88 2.62
C ALA A 220 -13.20 -20.36 3.96
N GLU A 221 -11.88 -20.26 4.14
CA GLU A 221 -11.17 -20.82 5.31
C GLU A 221 -11.05 -19.82 6.47
N GLU A 222 -10.85 -18.53 6.18
CA GLU A 222 -10.63 -17.49 7.19
C GLU A 222 -11.81 -16.50 7.31
N GLY A 223 -12.81 -16.63 6.42
CA GLY A 223 -13.97 -15.76 6.36
C GLY A 223 -13.74 -14.46 5.59
N LEU A 224 -14.81 -13.95 4.97
CA LEU A 224 -14.74 -12.79 4.08
C LEU A 224 -14.26 -11.51 4.78
N VAL A 225 -14.74 -11.23 6.00
CA VAL A 225 -14.31 -10.04 6.76
C VAL A 225 -13.04 -10.32 7.54
N ALA A 226 -13.02 -11.39 8.36
CA ALA A 226 -11.91 -11.68 9.26
C ALA A 226 -10.59 -11.99 8.52
N GLY A 227 -10.66 -12.71 7.39
CA GLY A 227 -9.49 -13.04 6.57
C GLY A 227 -9.01 -11.88 5.70
N LEU A 228 -9.90 -11.21 4.97
CA LEU A 228 -9.53 -10.17 4.01
C LEU A 228 -9.21 -8.83 4.65
N TYR A 229 -9.75 -8.51 5.84
CA TYR A 229 -9.50 -7.26 6.57
C TYR A 229 -8.48 -7.40 7.71
N LYS A 230 -7.73 -8.49 7.72
CA LYS A 230 -6.69 -8.72 8.73
C LYS A 230 -5.63 -7.62 8.69
N GLY A 231 -5.50 -6.88 9.79
CA GLY A 231 -4.58 -5.74 9.90
C GLY A 231 -5.13 -4.40 9.41
N PHE A 232 -6.40 -4.32 8.97
CA PHE A 232 -6.99 -3.07 8.48
C PHE A 232 -6.89 -1.94 9.51
N LEU A 233 -7.19 -2.23 10.78
CA LEU A 233 -7.07 -1.24 11.85
C LEU A 233 -5.62 -0.73 12.00
N ALA A 234 -4.62 -1.62 11.91
CA ALA A 234 -3.21 -1.22 11.95
C ALA A 234 -2.85 -0.33 10.76
N ASN A 235 -3.43 -0.60 9.58
CA ASN A 235 -3.26 0.23 8.41
C ASN A 235 -3.90 1.63 8.55
N VAL A 236 -5.07 1.72 9.19
CA VAL A 236 -5.71 3.01 9.50
C VAL A 236 -4.86 3.82 10.48
N VAL A 237 -4.39 3.22 11.57
CA VAL A 237 -3.49 3.88 12.54
C VAL A 237 -2.20 4.35 11.85
N ARG A 238 -1.61 3.52 10.98
CA ARG A 238 -0.43 3.88 10.17
C ARG A 238 -0.71 5.08 9.26
N SER A 239 -1.90 5.17 8.67
CA SER A 239 -2.30 6.30 7.83
C SER A 239 -2.36 7.60 8.63
N ILE A 240 -3.01 7.57 9.80
CA ILE A 240 -3.12 8.73 10.68
C ILE A 240 -1.73 9.20 11.12
N GLY A 241 -0.89 8.27 11.58
CA GLY A 241 0.48 8.58 11.99
C GLY A 241 1.31 9.18 10.85
N GLY A 242 1.22 8.63 9.64
CA GLY A 242 1.90 9.18 8.47
C GLY A 242 1.46 10.61 8.12
N ALA A 243 0.16 10.89 8.20
CA ALA A 243 -0.36 12.23 7.96
C ALA A 243 0.10 13.23 9.02
N LEU A 244 0.10 12.84 10.30
CA LEU A 244 0.61 13.68 11.39
C LEU A 244 2.09 14.00 11.24
N VAL A 245 2.93 13.01 10.88
CA VAL A 245 4.37 13.23 10.64
C VAL A 245 4.59 14.25 9.52
N LEU A 246 3.80 14.20 8.45
CA LEU A 246 3.88 15.20 7.37
C LEU A 246 3.50 16.60 7.84
N VAL A 247 2.43 16.73 8.64
CA VAL A 247 2.02 18.02 9.22
C VAL A 247 3.10 18.59 10.15
N PHE A 248 3.66 17.76 11.03
CA PHE A 248 4.75 18.20 11.91
C PHE A 248 6.01 18.59 11.12
N TYR A 249 6.34 17.83 10.08
CA TYR A 249 7.47 18.14 9.21
C TYR A 249 7.30 19.48 8.49
N ASP A 250 6.11 19.76 7.95
CA ASP A 250 5.78 21.03 7.29
C ASP A 250 5.83 22.20 8.27
N ARG A 251 5.31 22.01 9.49
CA ARG A 251 5.38 23.02 10.55
C ARG A 251 6.81 23.29 11.00
N ALA A 252 7.62 22.24 11.13
CA ALA A 252 9.03 22.35 11.47
C ALA A 252 9.81 23.10 10.38
N LYS A 253 9.56 22.79 9.10
CA LYS A 253 10.11 23.54 7.95
C LYS A 253 9.79 25.03 8.00
N THR A 254 8.51 25.34 8.20
CA THR A 254 8.05 26.72 8.34
C THR A 254 8.76 27.44 9.50
N TYR A 255 8.97 26.77 10.62
CA TYR A 255 9.68 27.32 11.78
C TYR A 255 11.19 27.50 11.51
N LEU A 256 11.79 26.59 10.75
CA LEU A 256 13.20 26.63 10.35
C LEU A 256 13.46 27.58 9.17
N GLY A 257 12.42 28.15 8.56
CA GLY A 257 12.53 29.06 7.42
C GLY A 257 12.96 28.39 6.11
N VAL A 258 12.66 27.08 5.94
CA VAL A 258 13.02 26.26 4.76
C VAL A 258 11.79 25.75 4.05
#